data_AF-A0A2V0NRT9-F1
#
_entry.id   AF-A0A2V0NRT9-F1
#
_cell.length_a   1.000
_cell.length_b   1.000
_cell.length_c   1.000
_cell.angle_alpha   90.00
_cell.angle_beta   90.00
_cell.angle_gamma   90.00
#
_symmetry.space_group_name_H-M   'P 1'
#
loop_
_entity.id
_entity.type
_entity.pdbx_description
1 polymer ?
#
loop_
_entity_poly.entity_id
_entity_poly.type
_entity_poly.pdbx_seq_one_letter_code
_entity_poly.pdbx_strand_id
1 'polypeptide(L)'
;MPPDGTPRLRRARPTSLLLIAACCAAVLAALSQAAADCQAASNYQFSYYSGTKSQACFRLSLAGNCSSDEPCCLKSKANIKKLLLVPNGANPACVSRRNLKLLKVAVDAAQIRSRPLKSNGQRVVNTGVRGSFSLDPLVCIDASAVPGCGTIKELCGDACSFRLTARGPSRGSGKRATCCVNAAASIGKFNLVTINVGTNTSLDAYFEAARVRWEKIMAVDLPDVDPNVYRGSGFEWWPGYSMTIDDVTIFYQLTKIDGKRNVLGRAGPRHLRNDYSETPITGLMEFDIDDLATLTPDQWRAVILHEMGHVLGIGIDYYWQYKHRCIPRCRPGSNADVFYTCANAAREFAALPGCGPNLPVETKAGVGSGCAHWQETTLNRELMTPYIEVTSLAMPISSVTIGALEDIYGPGSVDYTQADPWNCYAAISAGPEAPAMLEEGQVILLDPIPANAGSGGREGRRLRAADAAAASLGGGRGAEGTEEEQPGPARGAHGG
;
A
#
# COMPACT_ATOMS: atom_id res chain seq x y z
N MET A 1 71.33 25.07 74.13
CA MET A 1 70.04 25.78 74.33
C MET A 1 69.34 25.86 72.98
N PRO A 2 68.01 25.67 72.91
CA PRO A 2 67.17 25.94 71.73
C PRO A 2 66.91 27.47 71.60
N PRO A 3 66.10 27.98 70.65
CA PRO A 3 65.34 27.32 69.58
C PRO A 3 65.86 27.75 68.18
N ASP A 4 65.19 27.66 67.02
CA ASP A 4 63.82 27.25 66.59
C ASP A 4 63.91 26.65 65.15
N GLY A 5 62.89 26.15 64.44
CA GLY A 5 61.45 26.08 64.74
C GLY A 5 60.49 26.39 63.58
N THR A 6 60.78 26.03 62.32
CA THR A 6 59.72 25.93 61.27
C THR A 6 60.18 25.18 60.00
N PRO A 7 59.65 23.98 59.70
CA PRO A 7 59.67 23.42 58.35
C PRO A 7 58.47 23.92 57.55
N ARG A 8 58.66 24.61 56.42
CA ARG A 8 57.52 25.01 55.57
C ARG A 8 56.87 23.78 54.91
N LEU A 9 55.56 23.71 55.06
CA LEU A 9 54.75 22.53 54.77
C LEU A 9 54.64 22.16 53.28
N ARG A 10 54.46 20.85 53.10
CA ARG A 10 54.05 20.12 51.89
C ARG A 10 53.05 20.89 51.02
N ARG A 11 53.28 20.87 49.69
CA ARG A 11 52.24 21.17 48.69
C ARG A 11 51.06 20.24 48.86
N ALA A 12 49.87 20.79 49.10
CA ALA A 12 48.61 20.11 48.82
C ALA A 12 48.30 20.20 47.32
N ARG A 13 47.83 19.08 46.74
CA ARG A 13 46.96 19.07 45.54
C ARG A 13 45.54 19.42 46.01
N PRO A 14 44.67 20.06 45.19
CA PRO A 14 44.28 19.63 43.84
C PRO A 14 44.33 20.81 42.82
N THR A 15 43.82 20.79 41.58
CA THR A 15 42.83 19.95 40.88
C THR A 15 43.18 19.76 39.40
N SER A 16 42.77 18.62 38.84
CA SER A 16 42.78 18.37 37.39
C SER A 16 41.62 19.13 36.72
N LEU A 17 41.86 20.17 35.90
CA LEU A 17 40.90 20.68 34.90
C LEU A 17 41.48 21.81 34.02
N LEU A 18 42.42 21.55 33.08
CA LEU A 18 42.82 22.57 32.06
C LEU A 18 43.64 22.09 30.84
N LEU A 19 43.47 20.83 30.38
CA LEU A 19 44.22 20.29 29.22
C LEU A 19 43.38 19.59 28.14
N ILE A 20 42.04 19.68 28.20
CA ILE A 20 41.13 19.07 27.19
C ILE A 20 40.42 20.14 26.32
N ALA A 21 40.80 21.42 26.43
CA ALA A 21 40.22 22.50 25.61
C ALA A 21 40.90 22.67 24.24
N ALA A 22 42.24 22.52 24.18
CA ALA A 22 43.01 22.81 22.96
C ALA A 22 42.81 21.79 21.82
N CYS A 23 42.53 20.52 22.16
CA CYS A 23 42.35 19.47 21.15
C CYS A 23 40.98 19.59 20.44
N CYS A 24 39.94 20.01 21.14
CA CYS A 24 38.60 20.20 20.54
C CYS A 24 38.56 21.38 19.57
N ALA A 25 39.28 22.48 19.82
CA ALA A 25 39.29 23.63 18.91
C ALA A 25 39.91 23.27 17.53
N ALA A 26 41.01 22.53 17.50
CA ALA A 26 41.63 22.07 16.25
C ALA A 26 40.75 21.05 15.50
N VAL A 27 40.07 20.15 16.23
CA VAL A 27 39.16 19.17 15.61
C VAL A 27 37.87 19.83 15.09
N LEU A 28 37.30 20.82 15.78
CA LEU A 28 36.18 21.60 15.24
C LEU A 28 36.60 22.49 14.05
N ALA A 29 37.82 23.03 14.04
CA ALA A 29 38.35 23.77 12.89
C ALA A 29 38.60 22.86 11.66
N ALA A 30 39.03 21.61 11.87
CA ALA A 30 39.15 20.62 10.81
C ALA A 30 37.78 20.15 10.29
N LEU A 31 36.78 20.01 11.18
CA LEU A 31 35.40 19.69 10.81
C LEU A 31 34.72 20.84 10.05
N SER A 32 35.00 22.11 10.38
CA SER A 32 34.48 23.26 9.63
C SER A 32 35.16 23.45 8.27
N GLN A 33 36.42 23.03 8.11
CA GLN A 33 37.11 23.06 6.81
C GLN A 33 36.66 21.92 5.87
N ALA A 34 36.27 20.76 6.41
CA ALA A 34 35.62 19.71 5.60
C ALA A 34 34.18 20.09 5.15
N ALA A 35 33.54 21.05 5.83
CA ALA A 35 32.24 21.60 5.45
C ALA A 35 32.32 22.70 4.36
N ALA A 36 33.51 23.08 3.91
CA ALA A 36 33.72 24.19 2.97
C ALA A 36 33.29 23.90 1.51
N ASP A 37 33.21 22.62 1.11
CA ASP A 37 33.02 22.23 -0.30
C ASP A 37 31.57 21.97 -0.74
N CYS A 38 30.61 21.88 0.19
CA CYS A 38 29.25 21.43 -0.13
C CYS A 38 28.18 22.00 0.81
N GLN A 39 27.23 22.76 0.27
CA GLN A 39 26.13 23.34 1.05
C GLN A 39 25.01 22.32 1.28
N ALA A 40 24.50 22.20 2.51
CA ALA A 40 23.31 21.39 2.79
C ALA A 40 22.07 21.97 2.08
N ALA A 41 21.20 21.11 1.55
CA ALA A 41 19.94 21.52 0.93
C ALA A 41 18.79 20.58 1.31
N SER A 42 17.62 21.17 1.56
CA SER A 42 16.37 20.54 2.01
C SER A 42 15.39 20.26 0.86
N ASN A 43 15.60 20.87 -0.31
CA ASN A 43 14.59 21.02 -1.36
C ASN A 43 14.39 19.77 -2.25
N TYR A 44 14.65 18.58 -1.70
CA TYR A 44 14.75 17.32 -2.43
C TYR A 44 14.29 16.12 -1.58
N GLN A 45 13.50 15.21 -2.17
CA GLN A 45 12.98 14.01 -1.51
C GLN A 45 13.20 12.75 -2.37
N PHE A 46 13.70 11.68 -1.74
CA PHE A 46 13.46 10.33 -2.22
C PHE A 46 12.17 9.85 -1.57
N SER A 47 11.17 9.47 -2.37
CA SER A 47 10.07 8.64 -1.90
C SER A 47 10.30 7.21 -2.42
N TYR A 48 9.76 6.21 -1.72
CA TYR A 48 9.52 4.91 -2.35
C TYR A 48 8.54 5.10 -3.53
N TYR A 49 8.54 4.15 -4.47
CA TYR A 49 7.63 4.16 -5.61
C TYR A 49 7.05 2.78 -5.90
N SER A 50 7.89 1.75 -5.96
CA SER A 50 7.46 0.37 -6.16
C SER A 50 8.61 -0.58 -5.86
N GLY A 51 8.31 -1.86 -5.65
CA GLY A 51 9.35 -2.85 -5.41
C GLY A 51 8.84 -4.23 -5.06
N THR A 52 9.79 -5.05 -4.66
CA THR A 52 9.72 -6.46 -4.34
C THR A 52 10.61 -6.69 -3.13
N LYS A 53 10.57 -7.88 -2.51
CA LYS A 53 11.53 -8.27 -1.46
C LYS A 53 13.01 -8.03 -1.83
N SER A 54 13.39 -8.12 -3.11
CA SER A 54 14.77 -8.00 -3.60
C SER A 54 15.07 -6.76 -4.47
N GLN A 55 14.05 -6.00 -4.89
CA GLN A 55 14.21 -4.81 -5.73
C GLN A 55 13.38 -3.65 -5.18
N ALA A 56 13.90 -2.41 -5.18
CA ALA A 56 13.12 -1.24 -4.83
C ALA A 56 13.45 -0.05 -5.75
N CYS A 57 12.41 0.65 -6.20
CA CYS A 57 12.45 1.84 -7.01
C CYS A 57 12.04 3.05 -6.18
N PHE A 58 12.81 4.13 -6.31
CA PHE A 58 12.62 5.37 -5.56
C PHE A 58 12.48 6.54 -6.52
N ARG A 59 11.50 7.41 -6.29
CA ARG A 59 11.30 8.62 -7.10
C ARG A 59 12.14 9.78 -6.57
N LEU A 60 12.83 10.48 -7.47
CA LEU A 60 13.68 11.63 -7.16
C LEU A 60 12.94 12.95 -7.43
N SER A 61 12.09 13.40 -6.50
CA SER A 61 11.24 14.59 -6.66
C SER A 61 11.71 15.84 -5.89
N LEU A 62 11.19 17.01 -6.28
CA LEU A 62 11.41 18.27 -5.57
C LEU A 62 10.48 18.38 -4.36
N ALA A 63 11.04 18.44 -3.15
CA ALA A 63 10.26 18.51 -1.90
C ALA A 63 9.56 19.87 -1.68
N GLY A 64 9.82 20.87 -2.51
CA GLY A 64 9.19 22.18 -2.39
C GLY A 64 9.80 23.25 -3.31
N ASN A 65 9.06 24.34 -3.47
CA ASN A 65 9.58 25.54 -4.13
C ASN A 65 10.66 26.19 -3.25
N CYS A 66 11.81 26.48 -3.85
CA CYS A 66 12.85 27.22 -3.14
C CYS A 66 12.39 28.63 -2.75
N SER A 67 12.30 28.90 -1.45
CA SER A 67 12.28 30.25 -0.90
C SER A 67 13.49 31.07 -1.39
N SER A 68 13.41 32.40 -1.35
CA SER A 68 14.52 33.29 -1.73
C SER A 68 15.78 33.10 -0.89
N ASP A 69 15.61 32.65 0.35
CA ASP A 69 16.62 32.78 1.40
C ASP A 69 17.37 31.46 1.68
N GLU A 70 16.83 30.33 1.22
CA GLU A 70 17.41 28.99 1.38
C GLU A 70 18.19 28.49 0.14
N PRO A 71 19.18 27.57 0.30
CA PRO A 71 19.96 27.02 -0.79
C PRO A 71 19.14 26.13 -1.75
N CYS A 72 18.82 26.71 -2.91
CA CYS A 72 18.01 26.12 -3.97
C CYS A 72 18.79 25.20 -4.94
N CYS A 73 19.10 23.98 -4.50
CA CYS A 73 20.08 23.17 -5.21
C CYS A 73 19.49 22.33 -6.35
N LEU A 74 18.19 22.01 -6.28
CA LEU A 74 17.44 21.40 -7.37
C LEU A 74 16.33 22.32 -7.89
N LYS A 75 16.56 22.93 -9.06
CA LYS A 75 15.52 23.48 -9.96
C LYS A 75 15.61 22.74 -11.29
N SER A 76 14.74 23.03 -12.26
CA SER A 76 14.68 22.42 -13.61
C SER A 76 15.95 22.51 -14.50
N LYS A 77 17.10 22.90 -13.94
CA LYS A 77 18.44 22.94 -14.57
C LYS A 77 19.56 22.40 -13.67
N ALA A 78 19.21 21.70 -12.58
CA ALA A 78 20.20 21.14 -11.67
C ALA A 78 20.93 19.95 -12.30
N ASN A 79 22.22 19.84 -11.99
CA ASN A 79 23.09 18.81 -12.55
C ASN A 79 23.61 17.92 -11.42
N ILE A 80 23.07 16.71 -11.32
CA ILE A 80 23.53 15.68 -10.39
C ILE A 80 24.97 15.30 -10.77
N LYS A 81 25.87 15.39 -9.80
CA LYS A 81 27.27 15.00 -9.94
C LYS A 81 27.54 13.59 -9.43
N LYS A 82 26.78 13.17 -8.41
CA LYS A 82 26.98 11.92 -7.70
C LYS A 82 25.72 11.58 -6.93
N LEU A 83 25.31 10.32 -6.97
CA LEU A 83 24.35 9.75 -6.03
C LEU A 83 24.98 8.49 -5.43
N LEU A 84 24.94 8.40 -4.11
CA LEU A 84 25.44 7.27 -3.35
C LEU A 84 24.27 6.60 -2.63
N LEU A 85 24.14 5.28 -2.76
CA LEU A 85 23.42 4.46 -1.80
C LEU A 85 24.33 4.19 -0.59
N VAL A 86 23.75 4.21 0.60
CA VAL A 86 24.40 3.88 1.88
C VAL A 86 23.79 2.57 2.39
N PRO A 87 24.45 1.42 2.20
CA PRO A 87 23.96 0.15 2.73
C PRO A 87 23.92 0.10 4.25
N ASN A 88 23.04 -0.75 4.78
CA ASN A 88 22.94 -1.11 6.18
C ASN A 88 24.30 -1.58 6.72
N GLY A 89 24.89 -0.78 7.60
CA GLY A 89 26.21 -1.06 8.19
C GLY A 89 26.23 -2.24 9.16
N ALA A 90 25.06 -2.67 9.66
CA ALA A 90 24.96 -3.78 10.61
C ALA A 90 25.05 -5.16 9.93
N ASN A 91 24.76 -5.27 8.63
CA ASN A 91 24.91 -6.52 7.88
C ASN A 91 26.30 -6.59 7.20
N PRO A 92 27.20 -7.52 7.62
CA PRO A 92 28.54 -7.67 7.04
C PRO A 92 28.55 -7.94 5.53
N ALA A 93 27.55 -8.66 5.02
CA ALA A 93 27.42 -8.95 3.59
C ALA A 93 27.08 -7.68 2.80
N CYS A 94 26.22 -6.82 3.35
CA CYS A 94 25.86 -5.53 2.76
C CYS A 94 26.99 -4.48 2.78
N VAL A 95 28.09 -4.72 3.50
CA VAL A 95 29.30 -3.85 3.45
C VAL A 95 30.50 -4.48 2.73
N SER A 96 30.37 -5.74 2.29
CA SER A 96 31.37 -6.44 1.49
C SER A 96 31.57 -5.78 0.13
N ARG A 97 32.81 -5.36 -0.16
CA ARG A 97 33.17 -4.84 -1.49
C ARG A 97 33.04 -5.90 -2.58
N ARG A 98 33.10 -7.19 -2.25
CA ARG A 98 32.92 -8.29 -3.22
C ARG A 98 31.44 -8.45 -3.57
N ASN A 99 30.58 -8.51 -2.57
CA ASN A 99 29.14 -8.78 -2.74
C ASN A 99 28.47 -7.56 -3.41
N LEU A 100 28.73 -6.34 -2.93
CA LEU A 100 28.15 -5.11 -3.51
C LEU A 100 28.56 -4.81 -4.97
N LYS A 101 29.51 -5.55 -5.58
CA LYS A 101 29.75 -5.47 -7.03
C LYS A 101 28.62 -6.09 -7.85
N LEU A 102 27.81 -6.95 -7.24
CA LEU A 102 26.70 -7.66 -7.86
C LEU A 102 25.39 -6.87 -7.73
N LEU A 103 25.38 -5.79 -6.94
CA LEU A 103 24.23 -4.91 -6.78
C LEU A 103 23.96 -4.15 -8.09
N LYS A 104 22.79 -4.39 -8.69
CA LYS A 104 22.36 -3.71 -9.92
C LYS A 104 21.66 -2.40 -9.55
N VAL A 105 21.85 -1.37 -10.37
CA VAL A 105 21.17 -0.09 -10.23
C VAL A 105 20.78 0.42 -11.60
N ALA A 106 19.53 0.81 -11.77
CA ALA A 106 18.99 1.42 -12.98
C ALA A 106 18.42 2.82 -12.68
N VAL A 107 18.37 3.66 -13.71
CA VAL A 107 17.55 4.87 -13.70
C VAL A 107 16.70 4.89 -14.95
N ASP A 108 15.40 5.13 -14.80
CA ASP A 108 14.43 5.18 -15.91
C ASP A 108 14.57 3.96 -16.83
N ALA A 109 14.58 2.76 -16.22
CA ALA A 109 14.88 1.44 -16.79
C ALA A 109 16.29 1.24 -17.39
N ALA A 110 17.10 2.27 -17.59
CA ALA A 110 18.48 2.13 -18.07
C ALA A 110 19.43 1.65 -16.96
N GLN A 111 20.02 0.47 -17.13
CA GLN A 111 21.03 -0.08 -16.22
C GLN A 111 22.32 0.77 -16.22
N ILE A 112 22.81 1.14 -15.04
CA ILE A 112 24.01 1.96 -14.86
C ILE A 112 25.10 1.15 -14.14
N ARG A 113 26.37 1.39 -14.49
CA ARG A 113 27.52 0.79 -13.80
C ARG A 113 27.63 1.31 -12.36
N SER A 114 27.04 0.57 -11.43
CA SER A 114 27.23 0.77 -9.99
C SER A 114 28.70 0.51 -9.60
N ARG A 115 29.19 1.13 -8.52
CA ARG A 115 30.54 0.88 -7.99
C ARG A 115 30.62 1.04 -6.48
N PRO A 116 31.00 -0.01 -5.72
CA PRO A 116 31.31 0.10 -4.30
C PRO A 116 32.57 0.94 -4.04
N LEU A 117 32.48 1.88 -3.11
CA LEU A 117 33.53 2.83 -2.72
C LEU A 117 33.69 2.87 -1.18
N LYS A 118 34.64 3.67 -0.67
CA LYS A 118 34.60 4.18 0.71
C LYS A 118 34.30 5.68 0.66
N SER A 119 33.52 6.18 1.62
CA SER A 119 33.28 7.61 1.82
C SER A 119 33.19 7.86 3.32
N ASN A 120 34.08 8.70 3.87
CA ASN A 120 34.17 9.00 5.31
C ASN A 120 34.19 7.72 6.18
N GLY A 121 35.10 6.79 5.87
CA GLY A 121 35.21 5.49 6.53
C GLY A 121 34.16 4.43 6.11
N GLN A 122 32.92 4.87 5.85
CA GLN A 122 31.78 4.01 5.53
C GLN A 122 31.84 3.40 4.12
N ARG A 123 31.28 2.20 3.96
CA ARG A 123 30.99 1.59 2.65
C ARG A 123 29.79 2.30 2.02
N VAL A 124 29.90 2.64 0.75
CA VAL A 124 28.80 3.21 -0.06
C VAL A 124 28.84 2.63 -1.46
N VAL A 125 27.72 2.63 -2.17
CA VAL A 125 27.65 2.29 -3.59
C VAL A 125 27.37 3.55 -4.39
N ASN A 126 28.27 3.92 -5.30
CA ASN A 126 27.96 4.92 -6.31
C ASN A 126 27.00 4.28 -7.32
N THR A 127 25.81 4.85 -7.45
CA THR A 127 24.76 4.40 -8.38
C THR A 127 25.11 4.73 -9.83
N GLY A 128 26.07 5.62 -10.06
CA GLY A 128 26.49 6.08 -11.39
C GLY A 128 25.62 7.21 -11.97
N VAL A 129 24.53 7.56 -11.29
CA VAL A 129 23.58 8.61 -11.68
C VAL A 129 24.25 9.97 -11.75
N ARG A 130 24.19 10.61 -12.92
CA ARG A 130 24.82 11.89 -13.26
C ARG A 130 24.04 12.58 -14.38
N GLY A 131 24.07 13.92 -14.39
CA GLY A 131 23.48 14.73 -15.46
C GLY A 131 22.32 15.60 -14.99
N SER A 132 21.61 16.18 -15.94
CA SER A 132 20.29 16.78 -15.76
C SER A 132 19.23 15.76 -16.15
N PHE A 133 18.25 15.54 -15.28
CA PHE A 133 17.16 14.61 -15.51
C PHE A 133 15.88 15.35 -15.89
N SER A 134 14.89 14.60 -16.36
CA SER A 134 13.48 15.02 -16.39
C SER A 134 12.98 15.37 -14.97
N LEU A 135 11.75 15.85 -14.89
CA LEU A 135 11.02 15.81 -13.62
C LEU A 135 10.91 14.33 -13.19
N ASP A 136 11.27 14.06 -11.94
CA ASP A 136 11.02 12.83 -11.19
C ASP A 136 11.58 11.49 -11.77
N PRO A 137 12.90 11.37 -12.03
CA PRO A 137 13.49 10.10 -12.48
C PRO A 137 13.39 9.02 -11.39
N LEU A 138 13.22 7.76 -11.82
CA LEU A 138 13.10 6.59 -10.97
C LEU A 138 14.45 5.90 -10.80
N VAL A 139 14.96 5.85 -9.58
CA VAL A 139 16.20 5.13 -9.23
C VAL A 139 15.84 3.77 -8.66
N CYS A 140 16.11 2.70 -9.42
CA CYS A 140 15.81 1.32 -9.01
C CYS A 140 17.08 0.57 -8.60
N ILE A 141 17.01 -0.15 -7.48
CA ILE A 141 18.08 -0.98 -6.91
C ILE A 141 17.59 -2.43 -6.92
N ASP A 142 18.42 -3.36 -7.41
CA ASP A 142 18.16 -4.80 -7.36
C ASP A 142 19.31 -5.50 -6.59
N ALA A 143 18.92 -6.10 -5.46
CA ALA A 143 19.76 -6.80 -4.50
C ALA A 143 19.82 -8.31 -4.70
N SER A 144 18.97 -8.89 -5.56
CA SER A 144 18.82 -10.36 -5.73
C SER A 144 20.12 -11.13 -5.94
N ALA A 145 21.10 -10.51 -6.60
CA ALA A 145 22.39 -11.10 -6.92
C ALA A 145 23.46 -10.94 -5.82
N VAL A 146 23.13 -10.39 -4.63
CA VAL A 146 24.10 -10.05 -3.57
C VAL A 146 24.01 -11.08 -2.41
N PRO A 147 24.96 -12.03 -2.28
CA PRO A 147 24.86 -13.09 -1.27
C PRO A 147 24.85 -12.53 0.16
N GLY A 148 23.89 -12.98 0.99
CA GLY A 148 23.68 -12.52 2.38
C GLY A 148 23.12 -11.10 2.52
N CYS A 149 22.76 -10.47 1.40
CA CYS A 149 22.19 -9.14 1.31
C CYS A 149 21.25 -9.08 0.09
N GLY A 150 20.48 -10.16 -0.10
CA GLY A 150 19.69 -10.44 -1.30
C GLY A 150 18.36 -9.69 -1.32
N THR A 151 17.96 -9.13 -0.18
CA THR A 151 16.73 -8.38 0.01
C THR A 151 17.00 -6.88 0.23
N ILE A 152 16.04 -6.03 -0.12
CA ILE A 152 16.13 -4.59 0.13
C ILE A 152 16.18 -4.29 1.63
N LYS A 153 15.44 -5.06 2.45
CA LYS A 153 15.46 -4.94 3.91
C LYS A 153 16.82 -5.31 4.53
N GLU A 154 17.51 -6.32 4.02
CA GLU A 154 18.90 -6.58 4.41
C GLU A 154 19.81 -5.42 3.99
N LEU A 155 19.66 -4.94 2.75
CA LEU A 155 20.50 -3.91 2.14
C LEU A 155 20.36 -2.53 2.78
N CYS A 156 19.17 -2.15 3.24
CA CYS A 156 18.85 -0.80 3.71
C CYS A 156 18.38 -0.75 5.17
N GLY A 157 17.89 -1.86 5.75
CA GLY A 157 17.04 -1.80 6.94
C GLY A 157 15.63 -1.36 6.56
N ASP A 158 14.96 -0.61 7.44
CA ASP A 158 13.61 -0.10 7.19
C ASP A 158 13.60 1.20 6.32
N ALA A 159 14.77 1.76 5.97
CA ALA A 159 14.86 2.94 5.09
C ALA A 159 16.14 2.96 4.23
N CYS A 160 15.99 3.08 2.90
CA CYS A 160 17.16 3.25 2.02
C CYS A 160 17.73 4.67 2.13
N SER A 161 18.96 4.75 2.65
CA SER A 161 19.70 5.99 2.83
C SER A 161 20.53 6.36 1.60
N PHE A 162 20.39 7.59 1.15
CA PHE A 162 21.06 8.15 -0.02
C PHE A 162 21.89 9.39 0.32
N ARG A 163 23.01 9.58 -0.39
CA ARG A 163 23.78 10.84 -0.40
C ARG A 163 23.88 11.38 -1.82
N LEU A 164 23.17 12.48 -2.08
CA LEU A 164 23.18 13.21 -3.34
C LEU A 164 24.23 14.33 -3.29
N THR A 165 24.96 14.53 -4.39
CA THR A 165 25.74 15.74 -4.65
C THR A 165 25.30 16.33 -5.99
N ALA A 166 24.81 17.57 -5.98
CA ALA A 166 24.28 18.27 -7.14
C ALA A 166 24.91 19.67 -7.29
N ARG A 167 24.79 20.27 -8.49
CA ARG A 167 25.23 21.65 -8.74
C ARG A 167 24.09 22.52 -9.28
N GLY A 168 23.57 23.40 -8.41
CA GLY A 168 22.41 24.28 -8.66
C GLY A 168 22.68 25.76 -8.34
N PRO A 169 21.69 26.65 -8.56
CA PRO A 169 21.80 28.08 -8.26
C PRO A 169 21.78 28.37 -6.74
N SER A 170 22.68 29.23 -6.27
CA SER A 170 22.76 29.62 -4.86
C SER A 170 22.04 30.96 -4.60
N ARG A 171 21.14 30.98 -3.60
CA ARG A 171 20.55 32.20 -2.99
C ARG A 171 20.07 33.27 -3.98
N GLY A 172 19.27 32.91 -4.98
CA GLY A 172 18.75 33.84 -6.01
C GLY A 172 19.79 34.53 -6.92
N SER A 173 21.08 34.41 -6.62
CA SER A 173 22.17 35.26 -7.15
C SER A 173 22.71 34.88 -8.54
N GLY A 174 22.12 33.88 -9.19
CA GLY A 174 22.60 33.30 -10.45
C GLY A 174 23.89 32.47 -10.36
N LYS A 175 24.67 32.56 -9.27
CA LYS A 175 25.90 31.78 -9.07
C LYS A 175 25.60 30.30 -8.81
N ARG A 176 26.43 29.37 -9.32
CA ARG A 176 26.23 27.91 -9.15
C ARG A 176 27.07 27.31 -8.01
N ALA A 177 26.42 26.87 -6.94
CA ALA A 177 27.04 26.16 -5.81
C ALA A 177 26.96 24.64 -5.95
N THR A 178 27.86 23.93 -5.25
CA THR A 178 27.78 22.48 -5.03
C THR A 178 27.00 22.24 -3.75
N CYS A 179 26.04 21.31 -3.79
CA CYS A 179 25.18 21.01 -2.66
C CYS A 179 25.10 19.53 -2.38
N CYS A 180 24.93 19.19 -1.10
CA CYS A 180 24.88 17.84 -0.60
C CYS A 180 23.56 17.62 0.15
N VAL A 181 22.86 16.54 -0.20
CA VAL A 181 21.64 16.12 0.48
C VAL A 181 21.85 14.70 1.00
N ASN A 182 21.64 14.51 2.30
CA ASN A 182 21.41 13.18 2.85
C ASN A 182 19.90 13.02 2.92
N ALA A 183 19.38 11.95 2.33
CA ALA A 183 17.96 11.63 2.34
C ALA A 183 17.80 10.16 2.71
N ALA A 184 16.72 9.82 3.38
CA ALA A 184 16.30 8.44 3.55
C ALA A 184 14.88 8.34 3.00
N ALA A 185 14.64 7.39 2.10
CA ALA A 185 13.30 6.93 1.82
C ALA A 185 13.01 5.79 2.77
N SER A 186 11.91 5.86 3.52
CA SER A 186 11.36 4.67 4.14
C SER A 186 11.15 3.62 3.04
N ILE A 187 11.45 2.37 3.34
CA ILE A 187 10.75 1.28 2.68
C ILE A 187 9.57 1.10 3.61
N GLY A 188 8.43 1.68 3.25
CA GLY A 188 7.23 1.53 4.05
C GLY A 188 6.84 0.06 4.15
N LYS A 189 5.86 -0.19 5.00
CA LYS A 189 5.20 -1.49 5.10
C LYS A 189 3.80 -1.24 4.63
N PHE A 190 3.22 -2.24 3.98
CA PHE A 190 1.81 -2.22 3.63
C PHE A 190 0.94 -1.71 4.78
N ASN A 191 0.37 -0.52 4.61
CA ASN A 191 -0.44 0.17 5.61
C ASN A 191 -1.92 0.07 5.26
N LEU A 192 -2.62 -0.84 5.91
CA LEU A 192 -4.07 -0.96 5.77
C LEU A 192 -4.72 -0.19 6.92
N VAL A 193 -5.57 0.79 6.60
CA VAL A 193 -6.39 1.52 7.57
C VAL A 193 -7.85 1.07 7.42
N THR A 194 -8.51 0.76 8.54
CA THR A 194 -9.95 0.43 8.55
C THR A 194 -10.72 1.52 9.29
N ILE A 195 -11.83 1.99 8.73
CA ILE A 195 -12.65 3.09 9.27
C ILE A 195 -14.11 2.65 9.36
N ASN A 196 -14.65 2.57 10.59
CA ASN A 196 -16.08 2.38 10.77
C ASN A 196 -16.81 3.66 10.38
N VAL A 197 -17.72 3.57 9.41
CA VAL A 197 -18.57 4.69 8.94
C VAL A 197 -20.02 4.55 9.39
N GLY A 198 -20.36 3.45 10.07
CA GLY A 198 -21.64 3.22 10.72
C GLY A 198 -21.63 3.63 12.20
N THR A 199 -22.74 3.35 12.88
CA THR A 199 -22.90 3.62 14.32
C THR A 199 -22.65 2.41 15.22
N ASN A 200 -22.48 1.21 14.63
CA ASN A 200 -22.30 -0.04 15.36
C ASN A 200 -20.83 -0.46 15.33
N THR A 201 -20.19 -0.49 16.50
CA THR A 201 -18.77 -0.80 16.70
C THR A 201 -18.51 -2.23 17.20
N SER A 202 -19.53 -3.11 17.20
CA SER A 202 -19.42 -4.44 17.80
C SER A 202 -18.37 -5.35 17.16
N LEU A 203 -17.99 -5.07 15.90
CA LEU A 203 -17.03 -5.85 15.14
C LEU A 203 -15.66 -5.17 14.95
N ASP A 204 -15.43 -3.95 15.46
CA ASP A 204 -14.21 -3.16 15.16
C ASP A 204 -12.90 -3.91 15.45
N ALA A 205 -12.84 -4.67 16.55
CA ALA A 205 -11.69 -5.48 16.92
C ALA A 205 -11.41 -6.65 15.94
N TYR A 206 -12.43 -7.09 15.20
CA TYR A 206 -12.29 -8.13 14.17
C TYR A 206 -11.75 -7.54 12.86
N PHE A 207 -12.18 -6.32 12.49
CA PHE A 207 -11.57 -5.56 11.40
C PHE A 207 -10.09 -5.28 11.64
N GLU A 208 -9.74 -4.85 12.86
CA GLU A 208 -8.34 -4.65 13.27
C GLU A 208 -7.51 -5.95 13.17
N ALA A 209 -8.09 -7.10 13.56
CA ALA A 209 -7.41 -8.39 13.44
C ALA A 209 -7.21 -8.81 11.97
N ALA A 210 -8.20 -8.59 11.10
CA ALA A 210 -8.10 -8.87 9.67
C ALA A 210 -7.08 -7.95 8.97
N ARG A 211 -7.10 -6.65 9.31
CA ARG A 211 -6.13 -5.63 8.89
C ARG A 211 -4.70 -6.11 9.16
N VAL A 212 -4.40 -6.45 10.42
CA VAL A 212 -3.09 -6.96 10.84
C VAL A 212 -2.73 -8.31 10.19
N ARG A 213 -3.70 -9.13 9.79
CA ARG A 213 -3.45 -10.39 9.07
C ARG A 213 -3.01 -10.14 7.63
N TRP A 214 -3.66 -9.23 6.91
CA TRP A 214 -3.30 -8.86 5.54
C TRP A 214 -2.02 -8.03 5.45
N GLU A 215 -1.77 -7.08 6.36
CA GLU A 215 -0.51 -6.31 6.42
C GLU A 215 0.74 -7.20 6.60
N LYS A 216 0.61 -8.38 7.21
CA LYS A 216 1.71 -9.35 7.30
C LYS A 216 1.98 -10.06 5.98
N ILE A 217 0.92 -10.36 5.23
CA ILE A 217 1.00 -11.03 3.93
C ILE A 217 1.60 -10.08 2.88
N MET A 218 1.22 -8.81 2.91
CA MET A 218 1.70 -7.80 1.97
C MET A 218 3.12 -7.35 2.32
N ALA A 219 4.07 -7.63 1.42
CA ALA A 219 5.48 -7.26 1.53
C ALA A 219 5.86 -6.06 0.63
N VAL A 220 4.87 -5.46 -0.03
CA VAL A 220 4.97 -4.25 -0.85
C VAL A 220 4.66 -3.00 -0.04
N ASP A 221 5.08 -1.87 -0.58
CA ASP A 221 4.82 -0.50 -0.17
C ASP A 221 4.29 0.20 -1.44
N LEU A 222 3.20 0.94 -1.40
CA LEU A 222 2.61 1.63 -2.56
C LEU A 222 2.85 3.13 -2.43
N PRO A 223 2.74 3.91 -3.52
CA PRO A 223 2.81 5.36 -3.41
C PRO A 223 1.68 5.92 -2.53
N ASP A 224 2.03 6.75 -1.55
CA ASP A 224 1.08 7.58 -0.81
C ASP A 224 0.16 8.33 -1.78
N VAL A 225 -1.11 8.43 -1.43
CA VAL A 225 -2.11 9.17 -2.19
C VAL A 225 -2.60 10.37 -1.39
N ASP A 226 -2.20 11.57 -1.82
CA ASP A 226 -2.79 12.82 -1.38
C ASP A 226 -4.11 13.08 -2.13
N PRO A 227 -5.27 13.21 -1.46
CA PRO A 227 -6.54 13.54 -2.11
C PRO A 227 -6.50 14.83 -2.96
N ASN A 228 -5.64 15.79 -2.61
CA ASN A 228 -5.50 17.04 -3.38
C ASN A 228 -4.89 16.80 -4.78
N VAL A 229 -4.19 15.68 -4.99
CA VAL A 229 -3.63 15.27 -6.29
C VAL A 229 -4.71 14.62 -7.16
N TYR A 230 -5.65 13.89 -6.57
CA TYR A 230 -6.74 13.23 -7.26
C TYR A 230 -7.96 14.16 -7.38
N ARG A 231 -7.97 15.03 -8.41
CA ARG A 231 -9.09 15.89 -8.84
C ARG A 231 -9.56 17.02 -7.90
N GLY A 232 -8.66 17.95 -7.59
CA GLY A 232 -9.01 19.37 -7.41
C GLY A 232 -9.82 19.73 -6.15
N SER A 233 -10.29 20.98 -6.07
CA SER A 233 -10.98 21.50 -4.88
C SER A 233 -12.35 20.85 -4.71
N GLY A 234 -12.44 19.87 -3.81
CA GLY A 234 -13.69 19.19 -3.44
C GLY A 234 -13.76 17.68 -3.75
N PHE A 235 -12.63 17.02 -4.02
CA PHE A 235 -12.59 15.55 -4.01
C PHE A 235 -12.46 14.99 -2.58
N GLU A 236 -13.19 13.93 -2.29
CA GLU A 236 -13.35 13.34 -0.97
C GLU A 236 -13.60 11.84 -1.11
N TRP A 237 -12.86 11.01 -0.37
CA TRP A 237 -12.92 9.54 -0.51
C TRP A 237 -14.21 8.96 0.10
N TRP A 238 -14.68 9.57 1.19
CA TRP A 238 -15.90 9.30 1.93
C TRP A 238 -16.33 10.59 2.64
N PRO A 239 -17.63 10.90 2.81
CA PRO A 239 -18.07 12.14 3.48
C PRO A 239 -17.33 12.48 4.79
N GLY A 240 -16.62 13.61 4.79
CA GLY A 240 -15.75 14.08 5.88
C GLY A 240 -14.29 13.61 5.85
N TYR A 241 -13.88 12.76 4.90
CA TYR A 241 -12.55 12.14 4.86
C TYR A 241 -11.66 12.72 3.73
N SER A 242 -10.66 13.50 4.14
CA SER A 242 -9.70 14.20 3.27
C SER A 242 -8.23 13.98 3.65
N MET A 243 -7.92 12.87 4.33
CA MET A 243 -6.54 12.54 4.71
C MET A 243 -5.76 11.89 3.56
N THR A 244 -4.43 12.04 3.60
CA THR A 244 -3.50 11.24 2.79
C THR A 244 -3.65 9.76 3.12
N ILE A 245 -3.66 8.92 2.08
CA ILE A 245 -3.74 7.47 2.21
C ILE A 245 -2.36 6.88 1.94
N ASP A 246 -1.74 6.38 3.00
CA ASP A 246 -0.65 5.41 2.96
C ASP A 246 -1.29 4.03 2.66
N ASP A 247 -0.88 3.40 1.57
CA ASP A 247 -1.43 2.18 0.94
C ASP A 247 -2.96 2.07 0.75
N VAL A 248 -3.73 1.57 1.71
CA VAL A 248 -5.17 1.27 1.50
C VAL A 248 -6.02 1.72 2.69
N THR A 249 -7.07 2.51 2.43
CA THR A 249 -8.11 2.83 3.44
C THR A 249 -9.43 2.14 3.11
N ILE A 250 -9.91 1.31 4.03
CA ILE A 250 -11.17 0.56 3.88
C ILE A 250 -12.23 1.13 4.81
N PHE A 251 -13.28 1.69 4.24
CA PHE A 251 -14.48 2.08 4.97
C PHE A 251 -15.34 0.85 5.21
N TYR A 252 -15.91 0.69 6.40
CA TYR A 252 -16.81 -0.42 6.69
C TYR A 252 -18.02 -0.02 7.53
N GLN A 253 -19.14 -0.72 7.34
CA GLN A 253 -20.34 -0.54 8.15
C GLN A 253 -21.13 -1.85 8.31
N LEU A 254 -21.85 -1.93 9.41
CA LEU A 254 -22.87 -2.95 9.66
C LEU A 254 -24.23 -2.32 9.30
N THR A 255 -24.91 -2.88 8.32
CA THR A 255 -26.16 -2.34 7.75
C THR A 255 -27.12 -3.48 7.43
N LYS A 256 -28.36 -3.21 7.00
CA LYS A 256 -29.22 -4.24 6.42
C LYS A 256 -28.92 -4.36 4.92
N ILE A 257 -28.75 -5.57 4.41
CA ILE A 257 -28.47 -5.86 3.00
C ILE A 257 -29.70 -6.51 2.38
N ASP A 258 -30.02 -7.75 2.76
CA ASP A 258 -31.19 -8.48 2.27
C ASP A 258 -31.99 -9.21 3.38
N GLY A 259 -31.50 -9.19 4.62
CA GLY A 259 -32.20 -9.66 5.80
C GLY A 259 -31.49 -10.83 6.46
N LYS A 260 -32.22 -11.94 6.68
CA LYS A 260 -31.63 -13.14 7.27
C LYS A 260 -31.33 -14.17 6.21
N ARG A 261 -30.07 -14.62 6.16
CA ARG A 261 -29.46 -15.53 5.19
C ARG A 261 -29.27 -14.88 3.82
N ASN A 262 -28.63 -15.65 2.95
CA ASN A 262 -28.02 -15.22 1.70
C ASN A 262 -26.78 -14.37 1.96
N VAL A 263 -26.85 -13.05 2.08
CA VAL A 263 -25.66 -12.17 1.99
C VAL A 263 -25.10 -11.80 3.37
N LEU A 264 -24.05 -12.50 3.81
CA LEU A 264 -23.38 -12.17 5.09
C LEU A 264 -22.61 -10.84 5.02
N GLY A 265 -22.10 -10.50 3.82
CA GLY A 265 -21.39 -9.26 3.54
C GLY A 265 -21.10 -9.09 2.06
N ARG A 266 -20.57 -7.90 1.74
CA ARG A 266 -20.10 -7.51 0.41
C ARG A 266 -18.94 -6.53 0.51
N ALA A 267 -17.93 -6.71 -0.34
CA ALA A 267 -16.79 -5.81 -0.40
C ALA A 267 -16.19 -5.63 -1.79
N GLY A 268 -15.34 -4.62 -1.92
CA GLY A 268 -14.50 -4.44 -3.09
C GLY A 268 -13.73 -3.12 -3.10
N PRO A 269 -12.78 -2.97 -4.04
CA PRO A 269 -12.09 -1.72 -4.27
C PRO A 269 -13.05 -0.67 -4.82
N ARG A 270 -12.95 0.54 -4.27
CA ARG A 270 -13.79 1.70 -4.61
C ARG A 270 -13.06 2.73 -5.48
N HIS A 271 -11.76 2.89 -5.28
CA HIS A 271 -10.92 3.80 -6.04
C HIS A 271 -9.55 3.14 -6.26
N LEU A 272 -8.97 3.33 -7.45
CA LEU A 272 -7.72 2.69 -7.88
C LEU A 272 -6.63 3.73 -8.16
N ARG A 273 -5.37 3.37 -7.91
CA ARG A 273 -4.19 4.16 -8.25
C ARG A 273 -4.02 4.22 -9.77
N ASN A 274 -3.49 5.33 -10.28
CA ASN A 274 -2.95 5.38 -11.64
C ASN A 274 -1.49 4.86 -11.67
N ASP A 275 -1.28 3.64 -11.17
CA ASP A 275 -0.01 2.92 -11.26
C ASP A 275 -0.10 1.80 -12.33
N TYR A 276 0.95 0.99 -12.50
CA TYR A 276 0.94 -0.06 -13.52
C TYR A 276 -0.08 -1.19 -13.26
N SER A 277 -0.30 -1.56 -12.01
CA SER A 277 -1.25 -2.61 -11.59
C SER A 277 -2.66 -2.06 -11.32
N GLU A 278 -2.81 -0.73 -11.25
CA GLU A 278 -4.03 -0.02 -10.83
C GLU A 278 -4.49 -0.42 -9.42
N THR A 279 -3.55 -0.47 -8.47
CA THR A 279 -3.81 -1.00 -7.12
C THR A 279 -4.88 -0.23 -6.34
N PRO A 280 -5.62 -0.86 -5.41
CA PRO A 280 -6.65 -0.18 -4.60
C PRO A 280 -6.07 0.97 -3.76
N ILE A 281 -6.74 2.13 -3.77
CA ILE A 281 -6.52 3.24 -2.82
C ILE A 281 -7.49 3.12 -1.65
N THR A 282 -8.76 2.88 -1.98
CA THR A 282 -9.82 2.71 -0.97
C THR A 282 -10.73 1.56 -1.33
N GLY A 283 -11.30 0.91 -0.32
CA GLY A 283 -12.41 -0.01 -0.47
C GLY A 283 -13.60 0.31 0.42
N LEU A 284 -14.68 -0.41 0.18
CA LEU A 284 -15.87 -0.45 1.03
C LEU A 284 -16.13 -1.91 1.43
N MET A 285 -16.55 -2.13 2.67
CA MET A 285 -17.09 -3.42 3.14
C MET A 285 -18.40 -3.18 3.89
N GLU A 286 -19.44 -3.94 3.58
CA GLU A 286 -20.73 -3.87 4.25
C GLU A 286 -21.15 -5.27 4.70
N PHE A 287 -21.65 -5.42 5.93
CA PHE A 287 -22.03 -6.71 6.52
C PHE A 287 -23.47 -6.67 7.00
N ASP A 288 -24.25 -7.73 6.77
CA ASP A 288 -25.66 -7.73 7.17
C ASP A 288 -25.82 -7.88 8.70
N ILE A 289 -26.38 -6.84 9.30
CA ILE A 289 -26.69 -6.75 10.72
C ILE A 289 -27.70 -7.80 11.18
N ASP A 290 -28.61 -8.24 10.30
CA ASP A 290 -29.65 -9.22 10.61
C ASP A 290 -29.09 -10.66 10.71
N ASP A 291 -27.93 -10.93 10.11
CA ASP A 291 -27.22 -12.22 10.18
C ASP A 291 -26.17 -12.30 11.31
N LEU A 292 -25.79 -11.18 11.94
CA LEU A 292 -24.84 -11.13 13.07
C LEU A 292 -25.13 -12.15 14.18
N ALA A 293 -26.40 -12.36 14.48
CA ALA A 293 -26.87 -13.27 15.53
C ALA A 293 -26.83 -14.77 15.13
N THR A 294 -26.53 -15.09 13.88
CA THR A 294 -26.52 -16.47 13.35
C THR A 294 -25.12 -17.07 13.25
N LEU A 295 -24.08 -16.24 13.10
CA LEU A 295 -22.69 -16.70 13.02
C LEU A 295 -21.97 -16.63 14.36
N THR A 296 -21.00 -17.53 14.53
CA THR A 296 -20.05 -17.53 15.65
C THR A 296 -18.96 -16.45 15.49
N PRO A 297 -18.24 -16.09 16.57
CA PRO A 297 -17.09 -15.17 16.48
C PRO A 297 -16.00 -15.59 15.49
N ASP A 298 -15.75 -16.89 15.30
CA ASP A 298 -14.74 -17.39 14.35
C ASP A 298 -15.22 -17.31 12.90
N GLN A 299 -16.52 -17.49 12.67
CA GLN A 299 -17.15 -17.23 11.38
C GLN A 299 -17.09 -15.74 11.01
N TRP A 300 -17.40 -14.82 11.94
CA TRP A 300 -17.22 -13.38 11.69
C TRP A 300 -15.76 -13.00 11.41
N ARG A 301 -14.78 -13.64 12.06
CA ARG A 301 -13.35 -13.46 11.72
C ARG A 301 -13.06 -13.84 10.28
N ALA A 302 -13.56 -14.99 9.82
CA ALA A 302 -13.35 -15.47 8.47
C ALA A 302 -14.01 -14.57 7.43
N VAL A 303 -15.29 -14.21 7.59
CA VAL A 303 -15.99 -13.35 6.63
C VAL A 303 -15.32 -11.97 6.52
N ILE A 304 -14.97 -11.31 7.64
CA ILE A 304 -14.27 -10.01 7.58
C ILE A 304 -12.89 -10.14 6.91
N LEU A 305 -12.17 -11.24 7.15
CA LEU A 305 -10.88 -11.51 6.53
C LEU A 305 -11.02 -11.75 5.01
N HIS A 306 -12.05 -12.49 4.61
CA HIS A 306 -12.43 -12.78 3.23
C HIS A 306 -12.79 -11.52 2.45
N GLU A 307 -13.75 -10.73 2.95
CA GLU A 307 -14.19 -9.47 2.34
C GLU A 307 -13.03 -8.48 2.17
N MET A 308 -12.11 -8.44 3.15
CA MET A 308 -10.91 -7.60 3.04
C MET A 308 -9.96 -8.09 1.92
N GLY A 309 -9.96 -9.39 1.61
CA GLY A 309 -9.29 -9.95 0.43
C GLY A 309 -9.88 -9.47 -0.90
N HIS A 310 -11.21 -9.35 -0.99
CA HIS A 310 -11.89 -8.75 -2.14
C HIS A 310 -11.53 -7.27 -2.31
N VAL A 311 -11.41 -6.50 -1.21
CA VAL A 311 -10.93 -5.10 -1.30
C VAL A 311 -9.53 -5.01 -1.88
N LEU A 312 -8.64 -5.95 -1.56
CA LEU A 312 -7.30 -6.06 -2.13
C LEU A 312 -7.31 -6.55 -3.60
N GLY A 313 -8.47 -6.89 -4.15
CA GLY A 313 -8.66 -7.22 -5.57
C GLY A 313 -8.77 -8.71 -5.91
N ILE A 314 -8.78 -9.59 -4.91
CA ILE A 314 -9.04 -11.03 -5.12
C ILE A 314 -10.50 -11.19 -5.60
N GLY A 315 -10.74 -12.06 -6.57
CA GLY A 315 -12.05 -12.31 -7.18
C GLY A 315 -12.54 -11.25 -8.15
N ILE A 316 -12.27 -9.98 -7.84
CA ILE A 316 -12.74 -8.82 -8.57
C ILE A 316 -12.54 -8.95 -10.09
N ASP A 317 -13.68 -8.98 -10.79
CA ASP A 317 -13.82 -9.10 -12.25
C ASP A 317 -12.84 -8.22 -13.03
N TYR A 318 -12.63 -6.97 -12.58
CA TYR A 318 -11.66 -6.04 -13.16
C TYR A 318 -10.24 -6.62 -13.27
N TYR A 319 -9.71 -7.15 -12.16
CA TYR A 319 -8.36 -7.72 -12.15
C TYR A 319 -8.33 -9.06 -12.90
N TRP A 320 -9.28 -9.94 -12.60
CA TRP A 320 -9.29 -11.32 -13.06
C TRP A 320 -9.63 -11.47 -14.55
N GLN A 321 -10.62 -10.76 -15.10
CA GLN A 321 -11.07 -10.91 -16.49
C GLN A 321 -10.48 -9.86 -17.45
N TYR A 322 -10.20 -8.63 -16.99
CA TYR A 322 -9.85 -7.52 -17.90
C TYR A 322 -8.37 -7.10 -17.83
N LYS A 323 -7.88 -6.75 -16.64
CA LYS A 323 -6.56 -6.16 -16.41
C LYS A 323 -5.44 -7.19 -16.55
N HIS A 324 -5.47 -8.24 -15.74
CA HIS A 324 -4.47 -9.31 -15.76
C HIS A 324 -4.89 -10.49 -16.65
N ARG A 325 -6.20 -10.66 -16.89
CA ARG A 325 -6.79 -11.73 -17.72
C ARG A 325 -6.40 -13.13 -17.23
N CYS A 326 -6.37 -13.29 -15.91
CA CYS A 326 -6.08 -14.55 -15.26
C CYS A 326 -7.15 -15.61 -15.55
N ILE A 327 -8.38 -15.21 -15.89
CA ILE A 327 -9.41 -16.10 -16.43
C ILE A 327 -9.96 -15.56 -17.77
N PRO A 328 -10.50 -16.43 -18.65
CA PRO A 328 -11.35 -15.99 -19.75
C PRO A 328 -12.63 -15.29 -19.24
N ARG A 329 -13.39 -14.68 -20.16
CA ARG A 329 -14.73 -14.18 -19.84
C ARG A 329 -15.57 -15.27 -19.19
N CYS A 330 -16.01 -15.02 -17.97
CA CYS A 330 -16.71 -15.98 -17.15
C CYS A 330 -18.16 -15.54 -16.91
N ARG A 331 -19.07 -16.49 -16.75
CA ARG A 331 -20.49 -16.24 -16.46
C ARG A 331 -20.89 -16.94 -15.14
N PRO A 332 -21.31 -16.19 -14.10
CA PRO A 332 -21.82 -16.80 -12.87
C PRO A 332 -23.09 -17.63 -13.14
N GLY A 333 -23.32 -18.67 -12.35
CA GLY A 333 -24.41 -19.63 -12.53
C GLY A 333 -24.27 -20.51 -13.77
N SER A 334 -23.05 -20.79 -14.24
CA SER A 334 -22.77 -21.65 -15.40
C SER A 334 -22.06 -22.95 -15.01
N ASN A 335 -22.25 -23.99 -15.83
CA ASN A 335 -21.53 -25.27 -15.68
C ASN A 335 -20.24 -25.31 -16.51
N ALA A 336 -19.60 -24.15 -16.76
CA ALA A 336 -18.36 -24.08 -17.51
C ALA A 336 -17.16 -24.27 -16.58
N ASP A 337 -16.24 -25.15 -16.92
CA ASP A 337 -14.97 -25.26 -16.19
C ASP A 337 -14.08 -24.07 -16.57
N VAL A 338 -13.78 -23.21 -15.60
CA VAL A 338 -12.88 -22.06 -15.74
C VAL A 338 -11.70 -22.26 -14.79
N PHE A 339 -10.49 -22.04 -15.30
CA PHE A 339 -9.26 -22.19 -14.55
C PHE A 339 -8.49 -20.87 -14.53
N TYR A 340 -7.89 -20.56 -13.37
CA TYR A 340 -7.02 -19.41 -13.19
C TYR A 340 -5.64 -19.69 -13.77
N THR A 341 -5.15 -18.78 -14.60
CA THR A 341 -3.97 -18.95 -15.48
C THR A 341 -2.84 -17.96 -15.20
N CYS A 342 -3.02 -17.00 -14.28
CA CYS A 342 -1.89 -16.17 -13.82
C CYS A 342 -0.91 -16.99 -12.97
N ALA A 343 0.35 -16.60 -13.04
CA ALA A 343 1.47 -17.51 -12.85
C ALA A 343 1.72 -17.92 -11.39
N ASN A 344 1.39 -17.05 -10.43
CA ASN A 344 1.74 -17.28 -9.03
C ASN A 344 0.70 -18.17 -8.35
N ALA A 345 -0.59 -17.82 -8.38
CA ALA A 345 -1.63 -18.64 -7.78
C ALA A 345 -1.69 -20.06 -8.39
N ALA A 346 -1.58 -20.16 -9.72
CA ALA A 346 -1.58 -21.45 -10.41
C ALA A 346 -0.36 -22.32 -10.07
N ARG A 347 0.83 -21.72 -9.92
CA ARG A 347 2.04 -22.43 -9.47
C ARG A 347 1.86 -22.98 -8.06
N GLU A 348 1.35 -22.18 -7.13
CA GLU A 348 1.15 -22.61 -5.75
C GLU A 348 0.13 -23.74 -5.67
N PHE A 349 -1.01 -23.62 -6.37
CA PHE A 349 -2.03 -24.68 -6.40
C PHE A 349 -1.46 -26.00 -6.95
N ALA A 350 -0.74 -25.96 -8.07
CA ALA A 350 -0.15 -27.16 -8.68
C ALA A 350 0.99 -27.79 -7.84
N ALA A 351 1.55 -27.05 -6.88
CA ALA A 351 2.57 -27.55 -5.95
C ALA A 351 1.98 -28.18 -4.67
N LEU A 352 0.69 -27.96 -4.38
CA LEU A 352 0.06 -28.43 -3.15
C LEU A 352 -0.32 -29.93 -3.21
N PRO A 353 -0.12 -30.70 -2.12
CA PRO A 353 -0.46 -32.11 -2.09
C PRO A 353 -1.93 -32.40 -2.41
N GLY A 354 -2.17 -33.33 -3.33
CA GLY A 354 -3.52 -33.74 -3.74
C GLY A 354 -4.23 -32.79 -4.69
N CYS A 355 -3.64 -31.63 -5.01
CA CYS A 355 -4.21 -30.69 -5.97
C CYS A 355 -3.89 -31.08 -7.41
N GLY A 356 -4.74 -30.63 -8.34
CA GLY A 356 -4.55 -30.82 -9.78
C GLY A 356 -3.59 -29.80 -10.39
N PRO A 357 -3.24 -29.93 -11.69
CA PRO A 357 -2.35 -29.00 -12.38
C PRO A 357 -2.99 -27.63 -12.69
N ASN A 358 -4.33 -27.53 -12.64
CA ASN A 358 -5.08 -26.32 -12.99
C ASN A 358 -5.89 -25.87 -11.77
N LEU A 359 -5.77 -24.60 -11.38
CA LEU A 359 -6.53 -23.97 -10.29
C LEU A 359 -7.96 -23.66 -10.75
N PRO A 360 -9.01 -24.35 -10.25
CA PRO A 360 -10.38 -24.10 -10.68
C PRO A 360 -10.99 -22.88 -9.98
N VAL A 361 -11.73 -22.10 -10.76
CA VAL A 361 -12.54 -20.96 -10.31
C VAL A 361 -13.99 -21.41 -10.17
N GLU A 362 -14.71 -20.89 -9.19
CA GLU A 362 -16.12 -21.16 -9.03
C GLU A 362 -16.91 -20.60 -10.21
N THR A 363 -17.87 -21.35 -10.74
CA THR A 363 -18.71 -20.92 -11.88
C THR A 363 -20.18 -21.24 -11.71
N LYS A 364 -20.52 -22.23 -10.89
CA LYS A 364 -21.87 -22.74 -10.65
C LYS A 364 -22.61 -21.88 -9.62
N ALA A 365 -21.89 -21.28 -8.68
CA ALA A 365 -22.45 -20.29 -7.76
C ALA A 365 -23.00 -19.07 -8.54
N GLY A 366 -24.00 -18.41 -7.96
CA GLY A 366 -24.78 -17.35 -8.60
C GLY A 366 -24.01 -16.03 -8.81
N VAL A 367 -24.71 -14.99 -9.26
CA VAL A 367 -24.17 -13.62 -9.26
C VAL A 367 -23.72 -13.27 -7.84
N GLY A 368 -22.60 -12.56 -7.71
CA GLY A 368 -21.99 -12.21 -6.43
C GLY A 368 -21.03 -13.28 -5.88
N SER A 369 -21.04 -14.52 -6.38
CA SER A 369 -20.07 -15.54 -5.93
C SER A 369 -19.37 -16.29 -7.08
N GLY A 370 -20.11 -16.63 -8.14
CA GLY A 370 -19.52 -17.25 -9.33
C GLY A 370 -18.56 -16.31 -10.07
N CYS A 371 -17.55 -16.90 -10.72
CA CYS A 371 -16.47 -16.27 -11.48
C CYS A 371 -15.41 -15.50 -10.70
N ALA A 372 -15.51 -15.50 -9.37
CA ALA A 372 -14.75 -14.60 -8.53
C ALA A 372 -14.25 -15.25 -7.22
N HIS A 373 -14.71 -16.45 -6.92
CA HIS A 373 -14.17 -17.27 -5.84
C HIS A 373 -13.36 -18.45 -6.38
N TRP A 374 -12.54 -19.05 -5.54
CA TRP A 374 -12.01 -20.38 -5.83
C TRP A 374 -13.15 -21.42 -5.81
N GLN A 375 -13.04 -22.47 -6.64
CA GLN A 375 -14.11 -23.46 -6.76
C GLN A 375 -14.33 -24.22 -5.44
N GLU A 376 -15.55 -24.16 -4.92
CA GLU A 376 -15.93 -24.78 -3.66
C GLU A 376 -15.56 -26.27 -3.62
N THR A 377 -15.98 -27.02 -4.65
CA THR A 377 -15.84 -28.48 -4.68
C THR A 377 -14.40 -28.99 -4.71
N THR A 378 -13.42 -28.10 -4.94
CA THR A 378 -11.99 -28.45 -4.97
C THR A 378 -11.22 -27.80 -3.82
N LEU A 379 -11.53 -26.54 -3.46
CA LEU A 379 -10.80 -25.82 -2.41
C LEU A 379 -11.49 -25.83 -1.04
N ASN A 380 -12.82 -25.98 -1.01
CA ASN A 380 -13.62 -26.21 0.19
C ASN A 380 -13.28 -25.14 1.26
N ARG A 381 -12.84 -25.55 2.44
CA ARG A 381 -12.29 -24.74 3.54
C ARG A 381 -11.25 -23.63 3.23
N GLU A 382 -10.74 -23.44 2.02
CA GLU A 382 -9.82 -22.32 1.73
C GLU A 382 -10.56 -20.98 1.89
N LEU A 383 -9.93 -19.95 2.47
CA LEU A 383 -10.63 -18.72 2.82
C LEU A 383 -11.48 -18.13 1.68
N MET A 384 -10.99 -18.11 0.44
CA MET A 384 -11.60 -17.39 -0.69
C MET A 384 -12.52 -18.28 -1.57
N THR A 385 -13.15 -19.28 -0.97
CA THR A 385 -14.28 -20.03 -1.56
C THR A 385 -15.61 -19.34 -1.24
N PRO A 386 -16.69 -19.55 -2.03
CA PRO A 386 -17.92 -18.75 -1.96
C PRO A 386 -18.82 -19.02 -0.74
N TYR A 387 -18.51 -20.03 0.08
CA TYR A 387 -19.37 -20.46 1.17
C TYR A 387 -18.62 -20.53 2.50
N ILE A 388 -19.27 -20.05 3.55
CA ILE A 388 -18.72 -20.12 4.90
C ILE A 388 -18.79 -21.55 5.47
N GLU A 389 -17.72 -21.96 6.15
CA GLU A 389 -17.75 -23.18 6.94
C GLU A 389 -18.73 -23.06 8.12
N VAL A 390 -19.70 -23.98 8.16
CA VAL A 390 -20.66 -24.12 9.28
C VAL A 390 -20.08 -24.91 10.46
N THR A 391 -18.93 -25.56 10.26
CA THR A 391 -18.20 -26.30 11.29
C THR A 391 -17.25 -25.38 12.05
N SER A 392 -16.80 -25.75 13.25
CA SER A 392 -15.76 -25.02 13.99
C SER A 392 -14.35 -25.25 13.42
N LEU A 393 -14.24 -25.60 12.14
CA LEU A 393 -12.98 -25.80 11.44
C LEU A 393 -12.51 -24.47 10.86
N ALA A 394 -11.22 -24.17 10.99
CA ALA A 394 -10.66 -22.93 10.46
C ALA A 394 -10.78 -22.84 8.93
N MET A 395 -10.95 -21.61 8.41
CA MET A 395 -10.87 -21.25 6.99
C MET A 395 -9.49 -20.60 6.70
N PRO A 396 -8.43 -21.38 6.40
CA PRO A 396 -7.06 -20.87 6.20
C PRO A 396 -6.87 -20.02 4.94
N ILE A 397 -5.97 -19.04 5.01
CA ILE A 397 -5.39 -18.38 3.83
C ILE A 397 -4.27 -19.28 3.27
N SER A 398 -4.50 -19.96 2.16
CA SER A 398 -3.48 -20.79 1.51
C SER A 398 -2.43 -19.96 0.77
N SER A 399 -1.34 -20.62 0.34
CA SER A 399 -0.38 -20.00 -0.58
C SER A 399 -0.99 -19.65 -1.94
N VAL A 400 -2.11 -20.28 -2.33
CA VAL A 400 -2.83 -19.97 -3.58
C VAL A 400 -3.42 -18.57 -3.55
N THR A 401 -4.12 -18.24 -2.46
CA THR A 401 -4.71 -16.91 -2.22
C THR A 401 -3.63 -15.84 -2.09
N ILE A 402 -2.51 -16.13 -1.42
CA ILE A 402 -1.35 -15.23 -1.39
C ILE A 402 -0.74 -15.05 -2.80
N GLY A 403 -0.70 -16.10 -3.62
CA GLY A 403 -0.22 -16.04 -4.99
C GLY A 403 -1.08 -15.16 -5.90
N ALA A 404 -2.40 -15.16 -5.71
CA ALA A 404 -3.30 -14.28 -6.47
C ALA A 404 -3.04 -12.79 -6.17
N LEU A 405 -2.64 -12.44 -4.95
CA LEU A 405 -2.17 -11.10 -4.61
C LEU A 405 -0.85 -10.76 -5.32
N GLU A 406 0.09 -11.70 -5.44
CA GLU A 406 1.33 -11.47 -6.23
C GLU A 406 1.03 -11.27 -7.73
N ASP A 407 0.03 -11.97 -8.27
CA ASP A 407 -0.43 -11.80 -9.66
C ASP A 407 -1.07 -10.41 -9.91
N ILE A 408 -1.66 -9.78 -8.89
CA ILE A 408 -2.24 -8.42 -8.93
C ILE A 408 -1.17 -7.34 -8.66
N TYR A 409 -0.54 -7.38 -7.50
CA TYR A 409 0.41 -6.37 -7.01
C TYR A 409 1.82 -6.51 -7.60
N GLY A 410 2.09 -7.59 -8.34
CA GLY A 410 3.35 -7.82 -9.04
C GLY A 410 4.38 -8.61 -8.22
N PRO A 411 5.53 -8.98 -8.84
CA PRO A 411 6.49 -9.92 -8.26
C PRO A 411 7.03 -9.50 -6.89
N GLY A 412 7.11 -10.43 -5.94
CA GLY A 412 7.65 -10.24 -4.61
C GLY A 412 6.93 -9.19 -3.76
N SER A 413 5.67 -8.90 -4.08
CA SER A 413 4.76 -8.01 -3.33
C SER A 413 4.15 -8.66 -2.09
N VAL A 414 4.37 -9.98 -1.90
CA VAL A 414 3.81 -10.79 -0.81
C VAL A 414 4.87 -11.64 -0.09
N ASP A 415 4.54 -12.10 1.12
CA ASP A 415 5.32 -13.07 1.90
C ASP A 415 4.56 -14.39 2.08
N TYR A 416 4.86 -15.37 1.21
CA TYR A 416 4.34 -16.74 1.29
C TYR A 416 4.61 -17.46 2.61
N THR A 417 5.56 -17.00 3.44
CA THR A 417 5.76 -17.60 4.78
C THR A 417 4.59 -17.32 5.74
N GLN A 418 3.68 -16.43 5.36
CA GLN A 418 2.43 -16.14 6.07
C GLN A 418 1.25 -17.00 5.60
N ALA A 419 1.45 -17.97 4.70
CA ALA A 419 0.42 -18.93 4.31
C ALA A 419 0.06 -19.86 5.48
N ASP A 420 -1.23 -20.08 5.70
CA ASP A 420 -1.72 -21.10 6.62
C ASP A 420 -1.59 -22.50 5.96
N PRO A 421 -1.34 -23.58 6.72
CA PRO A 421 -1.26 -24.93 6.17
C PRO A 421 -2.61 -25.39 5.57
N TRP A 422 -2.66 -25.51 4.25
CA TRP A 422 -3.82 -25.99 3.49
C TRP A 422 -3.36 -26.85 2.29
N ASN A 423 -4.18 -27.80 1.85
CA ASN A 423 -3.98 -28.60 0.63
C ASN A 423 -5.30 -29.29 0.21
N CYS A 424 -5.38 -29.81 -1.02
CA CYS A 424 -6.62 -30.42 -1.52
C CYS A 424 -7.01 -31.76 -0.86
N TYR A 425 -6.13 -32.41 -0.08
CA TYR A 425 -6.57 -33.53 0.78
C TYR A 425 -7.41 -33.05 1.97
N ALA A 426 -7.26 -31.80 2.42
CA ALA A 426 -8.10 -31.21 3.46
C ALA A 426 -9.56 -31.03 3.01
N ALA A 427 -9.83 -31.00 1.71
CA ALA A 427 -11.18 -30.93 1.14
C ALA A 427 -11.96 -32.26 1.23
N ILE A 428 -11.30 -33.39 1.55
CA ILE A 428 -11.88 -34.75 1.45
C ILE A 428 -12.67 -35.16 2.70
N SER A 429 -12.72 -34.33 3.76
CA SER A 429 -13.37 -34.69 5.04
C SER A 429 -14.58 -33.84 5.45
N ALA A 430 -15.26 -33.18 4.51
CA ALA A 430 -16.56 -32.54 4.73
C ALA A 430 -17.61 -33.11 3.76
N GLY A 431 -18.83 -33.33 4.25
CA GLY A 431 -19.95 -33.81 3.44
C GLY A 431 -20.64 -32.69 2.64
N PRO A 432 -21.65 -33.02 1.82
CA PRO A 432 -22.34 -32.03 0.99
C PRO A 432 -23.38 -31.24 1.80
N GLU A 433 -23.04 -30.04 2.25
CA GLU A 433 -23.95 -29.12 2.94
C GLU A 433 -23.83 -27.70 2.34
N ALA A 434 -24.93 -26.94 2.31
CA ALA A 434 -25.05 -25.68 1.56
C ALA A 434 -26.09 -24.74 2.21
N PRO A 435 -26.14 -23.45 1.83
CA PRO A 435 -25.05 -22.50 1.86
C PRO A 435 -25.40 -21.26 2.72
N ALA A 436 -24.39 -20.48 3.11
CA ALA A 436 -24.55 -19.03 3.28
C ALA A 436 -23.61 -18.35 2.29
N MET A 437 -24.11 -17.35 1.56
CA MET A 437 -23.42 -16.75 0.44
C MET A 437 -22.65 -15.51 0.86
N LEU A 438 -21.61 -15.20 0.10
CA LEU A 438 -21.02 -13.88 0.03
C LEU A 438 -21.38 -13.31 -1.35
N GLU A 439 -21.91 -12.08 -1.38
CA GLU A 439 -22.17 -11.36 -2.64
C GLU A 439 -21.12 -10.26 -2.80
N GLU A 440 -20.32 -10.33 -3.85
CA GLU A 440 -19.31 -9.30 -4.12
C GLU A 440 -19.89 -7.90 -4.35
N GLY A 441 -19.18 -6.90 -3.81
CA GLY A 441 -19.55 -5.50 -3.95
C GLY A 441 -19.31 -4.94 -5.35
N GLN A 442 -20.17 -4.01 -5.77
CA GLN A 442 -20.08 -3.37 -7.09
C GLN A 442 -18.85 -2.45 -7.18
N VAL A 443 -17.87 -2.81 -8.03
CA VAL A 443 -16.69 -1.99 -8.31
C VAL A 443 -17.06 -0.77 -9.17
N ILE A 444 -16.52 0.39 -8.79
CA ILE A 444 -16.54 1.61 -9.62
C ILE A 444 -15.11 1.93 -10.07
N LEU A 445 -14.91 1.98 -11.38
CA LEU A 445 -13.67 2.43 -11.99
C LEU A 445 -13.67 3.95 -12.13
N LEU A 446 -12.57 4.60 -11.76
CA LEU A 446 -12.37 6.03 -12.01
C LEU A 446 -11.82 6.24 -13.43
N ASP A 447 -12.59 6.92 -14.29
CA ASP A 447 -12.10 7.30 -15.62
C ASP A 447 -10.95 8.32 -15.54
N PRO A 448 -9.81 8.06 -16.23
CA PRO A 448 -8.72 9.03 -16.34
C PRO A 448 -9.16 10.27 -17.11
N ILE A 449 -8.63 11.43 -16.74
CA ILE A 449 -8.89 12.70 -17.43
C ILE A 449 -8.29 12.65 -18.84
N PRO A 450 -9.08 12.84 -19.92
CA PRO A 450 -8.52 13.11 -21.24
C PRO A 450 -7.74 14.43 -21.19
N ALA A 451 -6.49 14.43 -21.66
CA ALA A 451 -5.49 15.47 -21.43
C ALA A 451 -5.82 16.91 -21.96
N ASN A 452 -7.04 17.17 -22.44
CA ASN A 452 -7.50 18.46 -22.96
C ASN A 452 -8.97 18.78 -22.59
N ALA A 453 -9.47 18.35 -21.43
CA ALA A 453 -10.82 18.69 -20.96
C ALA A 453 -10.94 20.14 -20.44
N GLY A 454 -10.76 21.11 -21.33
CA GLY A 454 -11.04 22.52 -21.08
C GLY A 454 -12.52 22.77 -20.75
N SER A 455 -12.78 23.81 -19.96
CA SER A 455 -14.12 24.17 -19.48
C SER A 455 -15.10 24.51 -20.63
N GLY A 456 -16.31 23.94 -20.60
CA GLY A 456 -17.46 24.43 -21.38
C GLY A 456 -18.14 23.46 -22.36
N GLY A 457 -17.58 22.26 -22.60
CA GLY A 457 -18.12 21.28 -23.55
C GLY A 457 -19.53 20.75 -23.24
N ARG A 458 -20.26 20.29 -24.28
CA ARG A 458 -21.61 19.70 -24.17
C ARG A 458 -21.67 18.48 -23.24
N GLU A 459 -20.60 17.68 -23.17
CA GLU A 459 -20.47 16.53 -22.26
C GLU A 459 -20.68 16.90 -20.78
N GLY A 460 -20.09 18.01 -20.32
CA GLY A 460 -20.22 18.46 -18.93
C GLY A 460 -21.65 18.91 -18.55
N ARG A 461 -22.52 19.12 -19.54
CA ARG A 461 -23.97 19.34 -19.32
C ARG A 461 -24.79 18.05 -19.35
N ARG A 462 -24.29 16.96 -19.96
CA ARG A 462 -24.92 15.64 -19.90
C ARG A 462 -24.66 14.94 -18.57
N LEU A 463 -23.44 15.01 -18.05
CA LEU A 463 -23.07 14.39 -16.77
C LEU A 463 -23.93 14.94 -15.60
N ARG A 464 -24.08 16.27 -15.51
CA ARG A 464 -24.96 16.90 -14.50
C ARG A 464 -26.44 16.51 -14.59
N ALA A 465 -26.90 16.04 -15.76
CA ALA A 465 -28.26 15.54 -15.93
C ALA A 465 -28.41 14.07 -15.47
N ALA A 466 -27.32 13.29 -15.48
CA ALA A 466 -27.30 11.94 -14.92
C ALA A 466 -27.28 11.97 -13.38
N ASP A 467 -26.47 12.84 -12.77
CA ASP A 467 -26.42 13.02 -11.31
C ASP A 467 -27.80 13.42 -10.73
N ALA A 468 -28.51 14.31 -11.43
CA ALA A 468 -29.86 14.74 -11.06
C ALA A 468 -30.91 13.61 -11.18
N ALA A 469 -30.72 12.66 -12.11
CA ALA A 469 -31.62 11.51 -12.26
C ALA A 469 -31.39 10.46 -11.16
N ALA A 470 -30.12 10.22 -10.78
CA ALA A 470 -29.77 9.33 -9.68
C ALA A 470 -30.37 9.79 -8.33
N ALA A 471 -30.35 11.10 -8.06
CA ALA A 471 -30.95 11.67 -6.85
C ALA A 471 -32.49 11.51 -6.78
N SER A 472 -33.18 11.34 -7.92
CA SER A 472 -34.65 11.23 -7.96
C SER A 472 -35.20 9.82 -7.76
N LEU A 473 -34.35 8.79 -7.82
CA LEU A 473 -34.75 7.38 -7.68
C LEU A 473 -34.72 6.87 -6.23
N GLY A 474 -34.17 7.66 -5.29
CA GLY A 474 -34.12 7.32 -3.86
C GLY A 474 -35.37 7.68 -3.05
N GLY A 475 -36.48 8.08 -3.69
CA GLY A 475 -37.65 8.60 -2.99
C GLY A 475 -38.99 8.32 -3.66
N GLY A 476 -39.59 7.14 -3.39
CA GLY A 476 -41.01 6.95 -3.63
C GLY A 476 -41.52 5.50 -3.70
N ARG A 477 -42.52 5.22 -2.86
CA ARG A 477 -43.41 4.03 -2.78
C ARG A 477 -42.95 2.93 -1.80
N GLY A 478 -43.71 2.63 -0.74
CA GLY A 478 -44.93 3.29 -0.26
C GLY A 478 -45.63 2.52 0.86
N ALA A 479 -46.69 3.12 1.42
CA ALA A 479 -47.71 2.43 2.21
C ALA A 479 -49.00 3.27 2.18
N GLU A 480 -50.01 2.83 1.43
CA GLU A 480 -51.40 3.29 1.58
C GLU A 480 -52.18 2.23 2.37
N GLY A 481 -53.14 2.70 3.17
CA GLY A 481 -54.03 1.86 3.99
C GLY A 481 -53.58 1.76 5.45
N THR A 482 -54.43 1.99 6.45
CA THR A 482 -55.85 2.35 6.43
C THR A 482 -56.20 3.05 7.74
N GLU A 483 -56.90 4.19 7.71
CA GLU A 483 -57.60 4.69 8.90
C GLU A 483 -58.96 5.29 8.52
N GLU A 484 -59.94 4.97 9.35
CA GLU A 484 -61.37 5.12 9.11
C GLU A 484 -61.89 6.30 9.95
N GLU A 485 -62.02 7.49 9.36
CA GLU A 485 -62.49 8.68 10.07
C GLU A 485 -63.98 8.96 9.79
N GLN A 486 -64.77 9.03 10.86
CA GLN A 486 -66.21 9.29 10.82
C GLN A 486 -66.55 10.79 10.60
N PRO A 487 -67.77 11.12 10.11
CA PRO A 487 -67.97 12.36 9.36
C PRO A 487 -68.40 13.59 10.19
N GLY A 488 -67.96 14.77 9.74
CA GLY A 488 -68.49 16.10 10.11
C GLY A 488 -69.03 16.86 8.89
N PRO A 489 -70.06 17.73 9.00
CA PRO A 489 -71.03 17.87 7.91
C PRO A 489 -71.01 19.17 7.07
N ALA A 490 -71.39 18.99 5.80
CA ALA A 490 -72.29 19.81 4.99
C ALA A 490 -72.08 21.33 4.80
N ARG A 491 -71.79 21.71 3.54
CA ARG A 491 -72.53 22.64 2.64
C ARG A 491 -71.65 22.84 1.39
N GLY A 492 -72.10 22.53 0.16
CA GLY A 492 -73.05 23.32 -0.64
C GLY A 492 -72.28 24.42 -1.40
N ALA A 493 -72.48 24.74 -2.67
CA ALA A 493 -73.35 24.32 -3.76
C ALA A 493 -72.89 25.13 -5.01
N HIS A 494 -73.44 24.83 -6.20
CA HIS A 494 -73.15 25.48 -7.50
C HIS A 494 -71.76 25.20 -8.12
N GLY A 495 -71.62 24.93 -9.42
CA GLY A 495 -72.63 24.79 -10.48
C GLY A 495 -72.31 25.68 -11.68
N GLY A 496 -71.99 25.06 -12.82
CA GLY A 496 -71.62 25.69 -14.09
C GLY A 496 -71.11 24.64 -15.06
#